data_AF-A0A553N4F1-F1
#
_entry.id   AF-A0A553N4F1-F1
#
_cell.length_a   1.000
_cell.length_b   1.000
_cell.length_c   1.000
_cell.angle_alpha   90.00
_cell.angle_beta   90.00
_cell.angle_gamma   90.00
#
_symmetry.space_group_name_H-M   'P 1'
#
loop_
_entity.id
_entity.type
_entity.pdbx_description
1 polymer ?
#
loop_
_entity_poly.entity_id
_entity_poly.type
_entity_poly.pdbx_seq_one_letter_code
_entity_poly.pdbx_strand_id
1 'polypeptide(L)'
;SSPARRFGMTRRQHRKDFIDSENPEESEKRHKEKELKPLYKELLYTITHKLGKPHTKEQYSNKELRDYVREAFTMTEDEHESLNEKVESSVAPIYCLRVTVKQAKGILGKDASGFSDPYCLLSMLSEHKQSPVGKAFSKPQKAVVRDSANGKVFQTTIKKQTLNPIWNESFNLDKDEEVSLVKKIDEFCTNIHGIKRIIKDAKKEKGQDDFLGYIVLKLKDIHCTEDTWFELEPRTETYPDRGKCHVQLKFIHKERDETLSAGRSPYVNYCGILQQFVHAHISKQQDDKAWKGELCGEGTALLEYYANQNDISPFLQDL
;
A
#
# COMPACT_ATOMS: atom_id res chain seq x y z
N SER A 1 -64.43 -48.70 -36.75
CA SER A 1 -63.34 -48.75 -35.76
C SER A 1 -62.94 -47.34 -35.34
N SER A 2 -62.84 -47.16 -34.01
CA SER A 2 -62.37 -46.07 -33.14
C SER A 2 -62.02 -44.65 -33.64
N PRO A 3 -62.22 -43.62 -32.77
CA PRO A 3 -62.13 -42.20 -33.10
C PRO A 3 -60.74 -41.59 -32.77
N ALA A 4 -60.32 -40.57 -33.53
CA ALA A 4 -59.14 -39.74 -33.23
C ALA A 4 -59.53 -38.42 -32.55
N ARG A 5 -58.65 -37.99 -31.64
CA ARG A 5 -58.85 -37.02 -30.54
C ARG A 5 -58.61 -35.56 -30.94
N ARG A 6 -59.33 -34.67 -30.21
CA ARG A 6 -58.97 -33.38 -29.58
C ARG A 6 -58.06 -32.39 -30.33
N PHE A 7 -58.39 -31.10 -30.29
CA PHE A 7 -57.85 -30.17 -29.28
C PHE A 7 -58.53 -28.79 -29.41
N GLY A 8 -59.25 -28.37 -28.35
CA GLY A 8 -59.72 -27.00 -28.19
C GLY A 8 -58.58 -26.11 -27.71
N MET A 9 -58.33 -25.00 -28.42
CA MET A 9 -57.39 -23.97 -28.02
C MET A 9 -58.07 -22.97 -27.08
N THR A 10 -57.83 -23.09 -25.77
CA THR A 10 -58.06 -22.00 -24.83
C THR A 10 -56.83 -21.09 -24.82
N ARG A 11 -56.96 -19.93 -25.47
CA ARG A 11 -55.96 -18.87 -25.46
C ARG A 11 -55.90 -18.25 -24.06
N ARG A 12 -54.98 -18.73 -23.21
CA ARG A 12 -54.58 -18.02 -21.99
C ARG A 12 -53.98 -16.68 -22.39
N GLN A 13 -54.69 -15.58 -22.09
CA GLN A 13 -54.09 -14.25 -22.07
C GLN A 13 -53.04 -14.24 -20.96
N HIS A 14 -51.76 -14.26 -21.35
CA HIS A 14 -50.67 -13.92 -20.46
C HIS A 14 -50.88 -12.47 -20.02
N ARG A 15 -51.23 -12.26 -18.75
CA ARG A 15 -51.01 -10.98 -18.07
C ARG A 15 -49.54 -10.65 -18.28
N LYS A 16 -49.26 -9.64 -19.10
CA LYS A 16 -48.03 -8.87 -18.98
C LYS A 16 -48.15 -8.18 -17.63
N ASP A 17 -47.48 -8.72 -16.64
CA ASP A 17 -47.20 -8.00 -15.42
C ASP A 17 -46.48 -6.71 -15.84
N PHE A 18 -47.19 -5.58 -15.67
CA PHE A 18 -46.58 -4.27 -15.72
C PHE A 18 -45.53 -4.27 -14.60
N ILE A 19 -44.26 -4.33 -14.98
CA ILE A 19 -43.19 -3.92 -14.08
C ILE A 19 -43.43 -2.42 -13.90
N ASP A 20 -43.96 -2.03 -12.75
CA ASP A 20 -43.99 -0.65 -12.31
C ASP A 20 -42.60 -0.07 -12.51
N SER A 21 -42.48 0.91 -13.40
CA SER A 21 -41.26 1.69 -13.56
C SER A 21 -41.03 2.42 -12.23
N GLU A 22 -40.07 1.93 -11.44
CA GLU A 22 -39.65 2.56 -10.19
C GLU A 22 -39.55 4.09 -10.36
N ASN A 23 -40.10 4.84 -9.41
CA ASN A 23 -40.02 6.30 -9.38
C ASN A 23 -38.53 6.74 -9.48
N PRO A 24 -38.16 7.63 -10.43
CA PRO A 24 -36.78 8.11 -10.58
C PRO A 24 -36.15 8.61 -9.28
N GLU A 25 -36.89 9.36 -8.46
CA GLU A 25 -36.40 9.89 -7.18
C GLU A 25 -36.11 8.77 -6.18
N GLU A 26 -36.94 7.73 -6.16
CA GLU A 26 -36.69 6.56 -5.30
C GLU A 26 -35.49 5.76 -5.81
N SER A 27 -35.26 5.72 -7.13
CA SER A 27 -34.11 5.05 -7.74
C SER A 27 -32.81 5.73 -7.39
N GLU A 28 -32.77 7.05 -7.50
CA GLU A 28 -31.63 7.87 -7.08
C GLU A 28 -31.36 7.72 -5.59
N LYS A 29 -32.41 7.74 -4.76
CA LYS A 29 -32.26 7.51 -3.33
C LYS A 29 -31.71 6.12 -3.02
N ARG A 30 -32.22 5.07 -3.68
CA ARG A 30 -31.70 3.70 -3.54
C ARG A 30 -30.24 3.61 -3.98
N HIS A 31 -29.87 4.23 -5.09
CA HIS A 31 -28.51 4.27 -5.58
C HIS A 31 -27.58 4.98 -4.58
N LYS A 32 -27.97 6.15 -4.07
CA LYS A 32 -27.20 6.88 -3.06
C LYS A 32 -26.96 6.04 -1.81
N GLU A 33 -27.99 5.35 -1.31
CA GLU A 33 -27.90 4.50 -0.12
C GLU A 33 -27.07 3.23 -0.33
N LYS A 34 -27.25 2.53 -1.46
CA LYS A 34 -26.65 1.21 -1.70
C LYS A 34 -25.28 1.25 -2.37
N GLU A 35 -25.00 2.30 -3.14
CA GLU A 35 -23.77 2.44 -3.91
C GLU A 35 -22.87 3.53 -3.34
N LEU A 36 -23.37 4.77 -3.24
CA LEU A 36 -22.53 5.93 -2.91
C LEU A 36 -22.13 5.98 -1.43
N LYS A 37 -23.06 5.79 -0.49
CA LYS A 37 -22.75 5.85 0.95
C LYS A 37 -21.71 4.81 1.40
N PRO A 38 -21.72 3.56 0.91
CA PRO A 38 -20.64 2.61 1.17
C PRO A 38 -19.26 3.10 0.71
N LEU A 39 -19.15 3.57 -0.54
CA LEU A 39 -17.89 4.09 -1.08
C LEU A 39 -17.42 5.36 -0.35
N TYR A 40 -18.37 6.19 0.08
CA TYR A 40 -18.10 7.37 0.90
C TYR A 40 -17.50 6.99 2.26
N LYS A 41 -18.06 5.98 2.94
CA LYS A 41 -17.49 5.45 4.20
C LYS A 41 -16.08 4.90 4.00
N GLU A 42 -15.84 4.19 2.90
CA GLU A 42 -14.50 3.69 2.53
C GLU A 42 -13.48 4.85 2.43
N LEU A 43 -13.86 5.95 1.79
CA LEU A 43 -12.99 7.13 1.65
C LEU A 43 -12.78 7.87 2.98
N LEU A 44 -13.82 8.01 3.80
CA LEU A 44 -13.67 8.59 5.13
C LEU A 44 -12.74 7.76 6.01
N TYR A 45 -12.88 6.43 5.99
CA TYR A 45 -11.97 5.51 6.68
C TYR A 45 -10.52 5.67 6.16
N THR A 46 -10.38 5.79 4.85
CA THR A 46 -9.08 6.00 4.19
C THR A 46 -8.41 7.29 4.64
N ILE A 47 -9.17 8.39 4.74
CA ILE A 47 -8.66 9.69 5.21
C ILE A 47 -8.27 9.63 6.70
N THR A 48 -9.10 9.00 7.52
CA THR A 48 -8.88 8.86 8.97
C THR A 48 -7.64 8.02 9.28
N HIS A 49 -7.34 7.02 8.44
CA HIS A 49 -6.25 6.06 8.64
C HIS A 49 -5.16 6.16 7.57
N LYS A 50 -4.93 7.37 7.02
CA LYS A 50 -3.89 7.61 6.01
C LYS A 50 -2.48 7.45 6.57
N LEU A 51 -1.62 6.80 5.81
CA LEU A 51 -0.19 6.64 6.11
C LEU A 51 0.67 7.02 4.93
N GLY A 52 1.81 7.65 5.21
CA GLY A 52 2.72 8.13 4.18
C GLY A 52 2.17 9.30 3.39
N LYS A 53 2.97 9.76 2.43
CA LYS A 53 2.61 10.83 1.49
C LYS A 53 2.16 10.24 0.16
N PRO A 54 1.16 10.81 -0.52
CA PRO A 54 0.86 10.42 -1.89
C PRO A 54 1.95 10.98 -2.81
N HIS A 55 2.09 10.45 -4.02
CA HIS A 55 3.04 10.94 -5.02
C HIS A 55 2.56 12.21 -5.74
N THR A 56 1.43 12.77 -5.31
CA THR A 56 0.93 14.04 -5.84
C THR A 56 1.89 15.18 -5.52
N LYS A 57 1.97 16.18 -6.42
CA LYS A 57 2.85 17.35 -6.24
C LYS A 57 2.51 18.16 -4.99
N GLU A 58 1.23 18.19 -4.65
CA GLU A 58 0.67 18.91 -3.50
C GLU A 58 0.30 17.92 -2.40
N GLN A 59 0.36 18.39 -1.16
CA GLN A 59 -0.11 17.65 0.01
C GLN A 59 -1.43 18.26 0.49
N TYR A 60 -2.39 17.38 0.75
CA TYR A 60 -3.74 17.77 1.16
C TYR A 60 -3.98 17.43 2.63
N SER A 61 -4.55 18.38 3.36
CA SER A 61 -5.02 18.18 4.73
C SER A 61 -6.22 17.24 4.75
N ASN A 62 -6.50 16.65 5.92
CA ASN A 62 -7.69 15.80 6.08
C ASN A 62 -8.99 16.58 5.82
N LYS A 63 -9.00 17.89 6.12
CA LYS A 63 -10.15 18.74 5.86
C LYS A 63 -10.39 18.90 4.36
N GLU A 64 -9.36 19.27 3.59
CA GLU A 64 -9.47 19.42 2.14
C GLU A 64 -9.94 18.13 1.46
N LEU A 65 -9.41 16.98 1.88
CA LEU A 65 -9.85 15.69 1.36
C LEU A 65 -11.31 15.36 1.73
N ARG A 66 -11.75 15.65 2.96
CA ARG A 66 -13.15 15.45 3.38
C ARG A 66 -14.09 16.37 2.62
N ASP A 67 -13.72 17.63 2.44
CA ASP A 67 -14.50 18.61 1.67
C ASP A 67 -14.65 18.17 0.20
N TYR A 68 -13.55 17.72 -0.42
CA TYR A 68 -13.55 17.19 -1.78
C TYR A 68 -14.49 15.98 -1.93
N VAL A 69 -14.38 14.98 -1.04
CA VAL A 69 -15.19 13.76 -1.13
C VAL A 69 -16.66 14.07 -0.89
N ARG A 70 -16.99 14.94 0.07
CA ARG A 70 -18.36 15.41 0.33
C ARG A 70 -18.99 16.03 -0.91
N GLU A 71 -18.25 16.92 -1.58
CA GLU A 71 -18.71 17.55 -2.80
C GLU A 71 -18.86 16.55 -3.96
N ALA A 72 -17.85 15.69 -4.19
CA ALA A 72 -17.86 14.71 -5.27
C ALA A 72 -18.98 13.66 -5.14
N PHE A 73 -19.37 13.33 -3.91
CA PHE A 73 -20.45 12.38 -3.62
C PHE A 73 -21.80 13.05 -3.36
N THR A 74 -21.88 14.39 -3.45
CA THR A 74 -23.11 15.16 -3.18
C THR A 74 -23.75 14.83 -1.82
N MET A 75 -22.92 14.69 -0.79
CA MET A 75 -23.37 14.40 0.58
C MET A 75 -23.74 15.69 1.30
N THR A 76 -24.86 15.68 2.02
CA THR A 76 -25.22 16.80 2.91
C THR A 76 -24.31 16.81 4.14
N GLU A 77 -24.29 17.91 4.90
CA GLU A 77 -23.53 17.98 6.16
C GLU A 77 -24.01 16.92 7.15
N ASP A 78 -25.33 16.79 7.36
CA ASP A 78 -25.91 15.77 8.25
C ASP A 78 -25.51 14.34 7.84
N GLU A 79 -25.48 14.06 6.53
CA GLU A 79 -25.01 12.76 6.02
C GLU A 79 -23.51 12.56 6.26
N HIS A 80 -22.69 13.60 6.05
CA HIS A 80 -21.26 13.56 6.32
C HIS A 80 -20.98 13.31 7.80
N GLU A 81 -21.59 14.09 8.70
CA GLU A 81 -21.41 13.96 10.15
C GLU A 81 -21.80 12.57 10.64
N SER A 82 -22.98 12.07 10.26
CA SER A 82 -23.44 10.73 10.65
C SER A 82 -22.53 9.60 10.15
N LEU A 83 -21.99 9.71 8.93
CA LEU A 83 -21.08 8.70 8.39
C LEU A 83 -19.68 8.82 8.97
N ASN A 84 -19.20 10.04 9.25
CA ASN A 84 -17.91 10.27 9.88
C ASN A 84 -17.89 9.77 11.32
N GLU A 85 -18.95 9.98 12.11
CA GLU A 85 -19.09 9.41 13.46
C GLU A 85 -18.99 7.88 13.45
N LYS A 86 -19.65 7.22 12.49
CA LYS A 86 -19.56 5.76 12.34
C LYS A 86 -18.13 5.30 12.06
N VAL A 87 -17.42 6.01 11.18
CA VAL A 87 -16.01 5.72 10.87
C VAL A 87 -15.11 5.98 12.09
N GLU A 88 -15.32 7.07 12.82
CA GLU A 88 -14.54 7.38 14.03
C GLU A 88 -14.77 6.37 15.16
N SER A 89 -15.96 5.76 15.21
CA SER A 89 -16.28 4.67 16.15
C SER A 89 -15.79 3.29 15.72
N SER A 90 -15.28 3.14 14.50
CA SER A 90 -14.86 1.84 13.94
C SER A 90 -13.49 1.39 14.45
N VAL A 91 -13.20 0.09 14.27
CA VAL A 91 -11.90 -0.46 14.67
C VAL A 91 -10.79 0.07 13.75
N ALA A 92 -9.77 0.68 14.35
CA ALA A 92 -8.58 1.13 13.64
C ALA A 92 -7.86 -0.05 12.97
N PRO A 93 -7.28 0.13 11.77
CA PRO A 93 -6.68 -0.96 11.04
C PRO A 93 -5.36 -1.39 11.69
N ILE A 94 -5.00 -2.66 11.48
CA ILE A 94 -3.66 -3.16 11.74
C ILE A 94 -2.77 -2.72 10.57
N TYR A 95 -1.96 -1.70 10.80
CA TYR A 95 -1.02 -1.21 9.80
C TYR A 95 0.16 -2.15 9.62
N CYS A 96 0.59 -2.31 8.37
CA CYS A 96 1.73 -3.14 7.99
C CYS A 96 2.63 -2.37 7.02
N LEU A 97 3.93 -2.43 7.24
CA LEU A 97 4.91 -2.03 6.25
C LEU A 97 5.41 -3.26 5.51
N ARG A 98 4.96 -3.43 4.26
CA ARG A 98 5.46 -4.46 3.38
C ARG A 98 6.78 -4.02 2.76
N VAL A 99 7.78 -4.87 2.90
CA VAL A 99 9.12 -4.71 2.37
C VAL A 99 9.37 -5.76 1.31
N THR A 100 9.53 -5.36 0.05
CA THR A 100 9.99 -6.26 -1.01
C THR A 100 11.47 -6.03 -1.27
N VAL A 101 12.27 -7.09 -1.17
CA VAL A 101 13.66 -7.11 -1.65
C VAL A 101 13.63 -7.66 -3.07
N LYS A 102 13.78 -6.78 -4.07
CA LYS A 102 13.63 -7.17 -5.47
C LYS A 102 14.91 -7.78 -6.02
N GLN A 103 15.97 -6.99 -6.08
CA GLN A 103 17.24 -7.41 -6.70
C GLN A 103 18.40 -6.56 -6.21
N ALA A 104 19.63 -7.03 -6.37
CA ALA A 104 20.83 -6.20 -6.27
C ALA A 104 21.62 -6.23 -7.57
N LYS A 105 22.46 -5.23 -7.79
CA LYS A 105 23.33 -5.13 -8.98
C LYS A 105 24.73 -4.67 -8.59
N GLY A 106 25.73 -5.28 -9.22
CA GLY A 106 27.14 -4.90 -9.05
C GLY A 106 27.67 -5.11 -7.64
N ILE A 107 27.14 -6.10 -6.91
CA ILE A 107 27.66 -6.39 -5.57
C ILE A 107 29.07 -6.96 -5.64
N LEU A 108 29.83 -6.89 -4.55
CA LEU A 108 31.19 -7.40 -4.50
C LEU A 108 31.24 -8.92 -4.61
N GLY A 109 32.11 -9.44 -5.48
CA GLY A 109 32.49 -10.86 -5.48
C GLY A 109 33.51 -11.14 -4.38
N LYS A 110 33.20 -12.11 -3.50
CA LYS A 110 34.06 -12.50 -2.38
C LYS A 110 34.66 -13.89 -2.54
N ASP A 111 34.09 -14.73 -3.39
CA ASP A 111 34.63 -16.05 -3.66
C ASP A 111 35.83 -16.00 -4.62
N ALA A 112 36.63 -17.07 -4.61
CA ALA A 112 37.73 -17.26 -5.55
C ALA A 112 37.29 -17.26 -7.03
N SER A 113 36.00 -17.50 -7.30
CA SER A 113 35.40 -17.40 -8.62
C SER A 113 35.20 -15.96 -9.11
N GLY A 114 35.35 -14.96 -8.23
CA GLY A 114 34.96 -13.58 -8.48
C GLY A 114 33.46 -13.31 -8.33
N PHE A 115 32.68 -14.31 -7.90
CA PHE A 115 31.25 -14.20 -7.60
C PHE A 115 30.98 -14.27 -6.09
N SER A 116 29.71 -14.24 -5.72
CA SER A 116 29.21 -14.44 -4.36
C SER A 116 27.90 -15.23 -4.39
N ASP A 117 27.51 -15.78 -3.25
CA ASP A 117 26.24 -16.42 -2.95
C ASP A 117 25.35 -15.49 -2.07
N PRO A 118 24.86 -14.35 -2.58
CA PRO A 118 24.24 -13.32 -1.74
C PRO A 118 22.86 -13.67 -1.17
N TYR A 119 22.60 -13.17 0.04
CA TYR A 119 21.29 -13.08 0.68
C TYR A 119 21.16 -11.77 1.49
N CYS A 120 19.93 -11.36 1.79
CA CYS A 120 19.63 -10.16 2.56
C CYS A 120 19.05 -10.52 3.94
N LEU A 121 19.46 -9.78 4.97
CA LEU A 121 18.83 -9.75 6.29
C LEU A 121 18.13 -8.42 6.50
N LEU A 122 16.87 -8.46 6.88
CA LEU A 122 16.03 -7.29 7.16
C LEU A 122 15.79 -7.20 8.67
N SER A 123 16.04 -6.02 9.24
CA SER A 123 15.84 -5.73 10.67
C SER A 123 15.32 -4.32 10.88
N MET A 124 14.49 -4.16 11.91
CA MET A 124 13.99 -2.86 12.38
C MET A 124 14.93 -2.32 13.46
N LEU A 125 15.34 -1.05 13.33
CA LEU A 125 16.17 -0.38 14.33
C LEU A 125 15.29 0.46 15.28
N SER A 126 15.63 0.49 16.57
CA SER A 126 15.01 1.36 17.58
C SER A 126 16.08 2.27 18.19
N GLU A 127 15.74 3.53 18.44
CA GLU A 127 16.64 4.57 18.96
C GLU A 127 17.32 4.21 20.29
N HIS A 128 16.68 3.41 21.15
CA HIS A 128 17.21 3.08 22.47
C HIS A 128 18.50 2.23 22.47
N LYS A 129 19.07 1.94 21.30
CA LYS A 129 20.38 1.28 21.17
C LYS A 129 21.37 2.04 20.28
N GLN A 130 21.18 3.35 20.05
CA GLN A 130 22.30 4.19 19.63
C GLN A 130 23.21 4.41 20.85
N SER A 131 24.15 3.48 21.05
CA SER A 131 25.40 3.88 21.69
C SER A 131 26.06 4.93 20.78
N PRO A 132 26.61 6.02 21.33
CA PRO A 132 27.09 7.14 20.52
C PRO A 132 28.31 6.69 19.72
N VAL A 133 28.13 6.33 18.45
CA VAL A 133 29.22 6.23 17.47
C VAL A 133 29.55 7.65 16.99
N GLY A 134 29.92 8.48 17.96
CA GLY A 134 30.26 9.88 17.80
C GLY A 134 31.43 10.20 18.72
N LYS A 135 32.56 9.51 18.51
CA LYS A 135 33.90 9.94 18.93
C LYS A 135 34.97 9.09 18.25
N ALA A 136 35.69 9.73 17.33
CA ALA A 136 37.01 9.44 16.79
C ALA A 136 37.41 7.96 16.58
N PHE A 137 37.36 7.49 15.34
CA PHE A 137 38.19 6.37 14.89
C PHE A 137 39.01 6.76 13.66
N SER A 138 40.19 7.32 13.93
CA SER A 138 41.34 7.24 13.04
C SER A 138 41.88 5.79 13.05
N LYS A 139 41.30 4.90 12.22
CA LYS A 139 41.91 3.67 11.67
C LYS A 139 40.90 2.87 10.85
N PRO A 140 41.29 2.28 9.69
CA PRO A 140 40.39 1.49 8.86
C PRO A 140 40.11 0.13 9.53
N GLN A 141 38.93 -0.03 10.12
CA GLN A 141 38.49 -1.33 10.65
C GLN A 141 37.73 -2.10 9.57
N LYS A 142 38.12 -3.37 9.36
CA LYS A 142 37.37 -4.34 8.56
C LYS A 142 35.92 -4.38 9.07
N ALA A 143 34.95 -4.23 8.16
CA ALA A 143 33.53 -4.25 8.48
C ALA A 143 33.11 -5.65 8.92
N VAL A 144 33.28 -5.95 10.21
CA VAL A 144 32.78 -7.17 10.85
C VAL A 144 31.38 -6.89 11.37
N VAL A 145 30.46 -7.81 11.08
CA VAL A 145 29.06 -7.74 11.52
C VAL A 145 29.02 -7.80 13.05
N ARG A 146 28.58 -6.71 13.70
CA ARG A 146 28.21 -6.73 15.12
C ARG A 146 26.75 -7.17 15.24
N ASP A 147 26.51 -8.12 16.14
CA ASP A 147 25.18 -8.65 16.48
C ASP A 147 24.19 -7.51 16.73
N SER A 148 23.11 -7.49 15.95
CA SER A 148 22.07 -6.47 16.04
C SER A 148 20.85 -7.02 16.75
N ALA A 149 20.59 -6.41 17.92
CA ALA A 149 19.32 -6.19 18.64
C ALA A 149 18.14 -7.17 18.46
N ASN A 150 17.57 -7.59 19.61
CA ASN A 150 16.34 -8.35 19.94
C ASN A 150 15.04 -8.11 19.10
N GLY A 151 15.11 -7.94 17.78
CA GLY A 151 13.98 -7.82 16.87
C GLY A 151 13.87 -9.01 15.92
N LYS A 152 12.67 -9.23 15.36
CA LYS A 152 12.43 -10.22 14.31
C LYS A 152 13.30 -9.87 13.09
N VAL A 153 14.23 -10.76 12.74
CA VAL A 153 15.07 -10.64 11.55
C VAL A 153 14.45 -11.50 10.45
N PHE A 154 14.28 -10.92 9.26
CA PHE A 154 13.84 -11.67 8.08
C PHE A 154 15.03 -11.91 7.16
N GLN A 155 15.03 -13.05 6.47
CA GLN A 155 16.12 -13.45 5.58
C GLN A 155 15.56 -13.83 4.21
N THR A 156 16.21 -13.37 3.14
CA THR A 156 15.89 -13.83 1.78
C THR A 156 16.55 -15.17 1.45
N THR A 157 16.09 -15.81 0.39
CA THR A 157 16.80 -16.95 -0.18
C THR A 157 18.22 -16.58 -0.61
N ILE A 158 19.12 -17.56 -0.60
CA ILE A 158 20.49 -17.43 -1.10
C ILE A 158 20.47 -17.62 -2.61
N LYS A 159 21.09 -16.69 -3.35
CA LYS A 159 21.26 -16.81 -4.81
C LYS A 159 22.71 -17.18 -5.09
N LYS A 160 22.96 -18.28 -5.80
CA LYS A 160 24.32 -18.78 -6.00
C LYS A 160 25.06 -18.05 -7.12
N GLN A 161 26.36 -17.87 -6.93
CA GLN A 161 27.36 -17.41 -7.91
C GLN A 161 26.87 -16.26 -8.78
N THR A 162 26.45 -15.16 -8.14
CA THR A 162 25.95 -13.99 -8.85
C THR A 162 26.32 -12.68 -8.17
N LEU A 163 26.64 -11.68 -8.99
CA LEU A 163 26.79 -10.28 -8.54
C LEU A 163 25.52 -9.45 -8.77
N ASN A 164 24.48 -10.06 -9.36
CA ASN A 164 23.22 -9.43 -9.70
C ASN A 164 22.04 -10.30 -9.27
N PRO A 165 21.89 -10.60 -7.96
CA PRO A 165 20.84 -11.48 -7.48
C PRO A 165 19.44 -10.87 -7.67
N ILE A 166 18.47 -11.73 -8.00
CA ILE A 166 17.04 -11.39 -8.06
C ILE A 166 16.31 -12.28 -7.05
N TRP A 167 15.71 -11.65 -6.04
CA TRP A 167 14.95 -12.32 -4.99
C TRP A 167 13.44 -12.20 -5.21
N ASN A 168 12.93 -10.97 -5.36
CA ASN A 168 11.50 -10.65 -5.39
C ASN A 168 10.75 -11.24 -4.17
N GLU A 169 11.34 -11.11 -2.99
CA GLU A 169 10.79 -11.65 -1.75
C GLU A 169 10.21 -10.53 -0.88
N SER A 170 8.99 -10.74 -0.39
CA SER A 170 8.22 -9.76 0.39
C SER A 170 8.12 -10.17 1.86
N PHE A 171 8.32 -9.20 2.75
CA PHE A 171 8.24 -9.37 4.19
C PHE A 171 7.28 -8.34 4.79
N ASN A 172 6.35 -8.79 5.60
CA ASN A 172 5.42 -7.92 6.32
C ASN A 172 5.98 -7.60 7.70
N LEU A 173 6.27 -6.32 7.93
CA LEU A 173 6.74 -5.82 9.22
C LEU A 173 5.52 -5.40 10.05
N ASP A 174 4.96 -6.39 10.76
CA ASP A 174 3.90 -6.20 11.75
C ASP A 174 4.57 -6.24 13.13
N LYS A 175 4.22 -5.34 14.05
CA LYS A 175 4.67 -5.49 15.46
C LYS A 175 3.50 -5.43 16.43
N ASP A 176 3.46 -6.47 17.26
CA ASP A 176 2.63 -6.83 18.43
C ASP A 176 1.47 -5.93 18.85
N GLU A 177 0.37 -6.63 19.13
CA GLU A 177 -1.01 -6.29 19.49
C GLU A 177 -1.22 -5.28 20.64
N GLU A 178 -0.16 -4.78 21.29
CA GLU A 178 -0.30 -4.04 22.57
C GLU A 178 -0.16 -2.52 22.47
N VAL A 179 0.19 -1.95 21.32
CA VAL A 179 0.23 -0.48 21.18
C VAL A 179 -0.37 -0.05 19.85
N SER A 180 -1.46 0.74 19.93
CA SER A 180 -2.09 1.40 18.80
C SER A 180 -1.04 2.04 17.89
N LEU A 181 -0.88 1.45 16.71
CA LEU A 181 0.07 1.87 15.69
C LEU A 181 -0.22 3.29 15.17
N VAL A 182 -1.39 3.89 15.45
CA VAL A 182 -1.66 5.30 15.11
C VAL A 182 -0.74 6.24 15.90
N LYS A 183 -0.63 6.06 17.22
CA LYS A 183 0.33 6.81 18.06
C LYS A 183 1.77 6.50 17.65
N LYS A 184 2.02 5.23 17.33
CA LYS A 184 3.35 4.77 16.97
C LYS A 184 3.80 5.13 15.56
N ILE A 185 2.89 5.36 14.61
CA ILE A 185 3.21 5.72 13.22
C ILE A 185 3.36 7.22 13.05
N ASP A 186 2.62 8.02 13.82
CA ASP A 186 3.01 9.40 14.07
C ASP A 186 4.41 9.44 14.71
N GLU A 187 4.72 8.54 15.67
CA GLU A 187 6.08 8.24 16.16
C GLU A 187 7.01 7.55 15.14
N PHE A 188 6.56 6.84 14.10
CA PHE A 188 7.44 6.24 13.08
C PHE A 188 7.92 7.33 12.13
N CYS A 189 7.00 8.23 11.78
CA CYS A 189 7.24 9.43 11.00
C CYS A 189 7.99 10.50 11.81
N THR A 190 7.87 10.54 13.15
CA THR A 190 8.56 11.53 13.97
C THR A 190 9.85 11.02 14.64
N ASN A 191 9.91 9.74 15.06
CA ASN A 191 10.88 9.14 16.00
C ASN A 191 11.38 7.69 15.67
N ILE A 192 11.23 7.14 14.44
CA ILE A 192 11.80 5.82 14.10
C ILE A 192 12.91 5.89 13.06
N HIS A 193 14.12 5.58 13.53
CA HIS A 193 15.35 5.61 12.78
C HIS A 193 15.62 4.27 12.08
N GLY A 194 15.11 4.07 10.86
CA GLY A 194 15.78 3.18 9.91
C GLY A 194 15.29 1.73 9.83
N ILE A 195 14.92 1.26 8.64
CA ILE A 195 14.99 -0.17 8.30
C ILE A 195 16.41 -0.48 7.85
N LYS A 196 17.09 -1.44 8.49
CA LYS A 196 18.41 -1.90 8.07
C LYS A 196 18.30 -3.19 7.26
N ARG A 197 18.74 -3.14 6.00
CA ARG A 197 18.94 -4.32 5.15
C ARG A 197 20.43 -4.60 5.06
N ILE A 198 20.86 -5.82 5.38
CA ILE A 198 22.27 -6.25 5.31
C ILE A 198 22.38 -7.31 4.22
N ILE A 199 23.23 -7.09 3.22
CA ILE A 199 23.56 -8.10 2.22
C ILE A 199 24.81 -8.86 2.68
N LYS A 200 24.72 -10.18 2.72
CA LYS A 200 25.79 -11.11 3.12
C LYS A 200 25.98 -12.19 2.06
N ASP A 201 27.17 -12.77 2.06
CA ASP A 201 27.53 -13.93 1.25
C ASP A 201 27.48 -15.21 2.11
N ALA A 202 26.81 -16.26 1.64
CA ALA A 202 26.66 -17.51 2.40
C ALA A 202 27.95 -18.35 2.35
N LYS A 203 28.63 -18.54 3.50
CA LYS A 203 29.86 -19.35 3.54
C LYS A 203 29.61 -20.86 3.52
N LYS A 204 30.59 -21.61 2.97
CA LYS A 204 30.70 -23.08 3.13
C LYS A 204 31.34 -23.48 4.47
N GLU A 205 30.64 -24.41 5.15
CA GLU A 205 30.95 -25.29 6.30
C GLU A 205 31.73 -24.81 7.54
N LYS A 206 32.60 -23.78 7.54
CA LYS A 206 33.38 -23.41 8.75
C LYS A 206 33.73 -21.91 8.91
N GLY A 207 32.94 -20.97 8.38
CA GLY A 207 33.28 -19.54 8.51
C GLY A 207 32.08 -18.60 8.66
N GLN A 208 32.34 -17.44 9.28
CA GLN A 208 31.42 -16.31 9.37
C GLN A 208 31.14 -15.73 7.98
N ASP A 209 29.88 -15.51 7.63
CA ASP A 209 29.45 -14.92 6.36
C ASP A 209 30.12 -13.57 6.06
N ASP A 210 30.51 -13.37 4.80
CA ASP A 210 31.15 -12.14 4.37
C ASP A 210 30.12 -11.02 4.19
N PHE A 211 30.44 -9.83 4.67
CA PHE A 211 29.58 -8.66 4.58
C PHE A 211 29.77 -7.94 3.23
N LEU A 212 28.68 -7.81 2.46
CA LEU A 212 28.70 -7.18 1.14
C LEU A 212 28.29 -5.71 1.22
N GLY A 213 27.31 -5.37 2.06
CA GLY A 213 26.86 -4.00 2.27
C GLY A 213 25.59 -3.92 3.11
N TYR A 214 25.15 -2.70 3.46
CA TYR A 214 23.84 -2.46 4.06
C TYR A 214 23.16 -1.22 3.50
N ILE A 215 21.84 -1.13 3.68
CA ILE A 215 21.04 0.08 3.44
C ILE A 215 20.27 0.41 4.72
N VAL A 216 20.18 1.69 5.07
CA VAL A 216 19.35 2.19 6.17
C VAL A 216 18.28 3.13 5.60
N LEU A 217 17.01 2.74 5.71
CA LEU A 217 15.87 3.49 5.17
C LEU A 217 15.16 4.27 6.27
N LYS A 218 15.28 5.60 6.27
CA LYS A 218 14.57 6.45 7.22
C LYS A 218 13.08 6.47 6.86
N LEU A 219 12.22 6.13 7.81
CA LEU A 219 10.77 6.02 7.59
C LEU A 219 10.04 7.37 7.68
N LYS A 220 10.70 8.37 8.27
CA LYS A 220 10.29 9.77 8.25
C LYS A 220 10.33 10.29 6.81
N ASP A 221 9.16 10.64 6.28
CA ASP A 221 8.93 11.20 4.94
C ASP A 221 8.84 10.21 3.76
N ILE A 222 8.57 8.92 4.00
CA ILE A 222 8.33 7.96 2.91
C ILE A 222 6.92 8.16 2.32
N HIS A 223 6.81 8.00 0.99
CA HIS A 223 5.51 7.93 0.31
C HIS A 223 4.72 6.67 0.72
N CYS A 224 3.45 6.58 0.31
CA CYS A 224 2.59 5.42 0.57
C CYS A 224 3.20 4.12 -0.02
N THR A 225 3.90 4.28 -1.14
CA THR A 225 4.72 3.26 -1.80
C THR A 225 6.05 3.88 -2.21
N GLU A 226 7.14 3.14 -2.13
CA GLU A 226 8.43 3.49 -2.74
C GLU A 226 8.93 2.29 -3.52
N ASP A 227 9.52 2.51 -4.69
CA ASP A 227 10.16 1.45 -5.49
C ASP A 227 11.46 1.98 -6.09
N THR A 228 12.52 1.91 -5.29
CA THR A 228 13.72 2.72 -5.50
C THR A 228 15.00 1.90 -5.32
N TRP A 229 16.04 2.27 -6.06
CA TRP A 229 17.39 1.73 -5.91
C TRP A 229 18.13 2.45 -4.80
N PHE A 230 18.73 1.69 -3.88
CA PHE A 230 19.55 2.22 -2.80
C PHE A 230 20.98 1.72 -2.91
N GLU A 231 21.91 2.64 -2.74
CA GLU A 231 23.34 2.37 -2.75
C GLU A 231 23.76 1.61 -1.48
N LEU A 232 24.65 0.64 -1.63
CA LEU A 232 25.13 -0.18 -0.51
C LEU A 232 26.26 0.53 0.25
N GLU A 233 26.07 0.65 1.56
CA GLU A 233 27.04 1.22 2.50
C GLU A 233 27.80 0.13 3.29
N PRO A 234 28.96 0.44 3.89
CA PRO A 234 29.72 1.68 3.77
C PRO A 234 30.55 1.72 2.49
N ARG A 235 30.57 2.86 1.81
CA ARG A 235 31.57 3.12 0.75
C ARG A 235 32.92 3.41 1.39
N THR A 236 33.90 2.56 1.09
CA THR A 236 35.26 2.62 1.68
C THR A 236 36.28 2.87 0.58
N GLU A 237 37.48 3.37 0.90
CA GLU A 237 38.54 3.55 -0.12
C GLU A 237 38.84 2.25 -0.90
N THR A 238 38.80 1.10 -0.23
CA THR A 238 39.02 -0.21 -0.86
C THR A 238 37.85 -0.67 -1.72
N TYR A 239 36.63 -0.23 -1.39
CA TYR A 239 35.40 -0.61 -2.08
C TYR A 239 34.50 0.62 -2.17
N PRO A 240 34.80 1.56 -3.09
CA PRO A 240 34.05 2.81 -3.23
C PRO A 240 32.69 2.58 -3.87
N ASP A 241 32.58 1.52 -4.68
CA ASP A 241 31.33 1.02 -5.23
C ASP A 241 31.11 -0.43 -4.74
N ARG A 242 30.01 -0.63 -4.01
CA ARG A 242 29.59 -1.95 -3.49
C ARG A 242 28.35 -2.46 -4.19
N GLY A 243 27.89 -1.77 -5.22
CA GLY A 243 26.63 -2.00 -5.89
C GLY A 243 25.45 -1.38 -5.16
N LYS A 244 24.26 -1.74 -5.64
CA LYS A 244 22.98 -1.20 -5.20
C LYS A 244 21.92 -2.28 -5.07
N CYS A 245 20.93 -2.04 -4.23
CA CYS A 245 19.79 -2.93 -4.02
C CYS A 245 18.48 -2.21 -4.35
N HIS A 246 17.64 -2.86 -5.14
CA HIS A 246 16.30 -2.43 -5.49
C HIS A 246 15.30 -2.93 -4.47
N VAL A 247 14.52 -1.99 -3.95
CA VAL A 247 13.72 -2.17 -2.77
C VAL A 247 12.39 -1.51 -2.99
N GLN A 248 11.33 -2.26 -2.70
CA GLN A 248 9.99 -1.71 -2.57
C GLN A 248 9.58 -1.61 -1.11
N LEU A 249 8.89 -0.53 -0.77
CA LEU A 249 8.19 -0.31 0.49
C LEU A 249 6.73 -0.02 0.16
N LYS A 250 5.80 -0.56 0.93
CA LYS A 250 4.36 -0.27 0.78
C LYS A 250 3.69 -0.27 2.14
N PHE A 251 2.99 0.81 2.48
CA PHE A 251 2.11 0.86 3.64
C PHE A 251 0.76 0.26 3.26
N ILE A 252 0.32 -0.77 3.99
CA ILE A 252 -0.95 -1.47 3.78
C ILE A 252 -1.70 -1.62 5.11
N HIS A 253 -3.00 -1.83 5.04
CA HIS A 253 -3.80 -2.36 6.15
C HIS A 253 -3.81 -3.88 6.03
N LYS A 254 -3.24 -4.57 7.02
CA LYS A 254 -3.24 -6.03 7.08
C LYS A 254 -4.61 -6.58 7.47
N GLU A 255 -5.24 -5.92 8.44
CA GLU A 255 -6.59 -6.21 8.93
C GLU A 255 -7.29 -4.88 9.19
N ARG A 256 -8.60 -4.82 8.94
CA ARG A 256 -9.41 -3.62 9.16
C ARG A 256 -10.85 -4.01 9.49
N ASP A 257 -11.61 -3.04 9.97
CA ASP A 257 -13.04 -3.23 10.17
C ASP A 257 -13.74 -3.42 8.80
N GLU A 258 -14.22 -4.64 8.56
CA GLU A 258 -14.94 -4.99 7.33
C GLU A 258 -16.43 -4.60 7.40
N THR A 259 -16.95 -4.25 8.58
CA THR A 259 -18.37 -3.88 8.75
C THR A 259 -18.74 -2.59 8.00
N LEU A 260 -17.73 -1.77 7.69
CA LEU A 260 -17.89 -0.55 6.89
C LEU A 260 -18.09 -0.85 5.41
N SER A 261 -17.55 -1.95 4.91
CA SER A 261 -17.65 -2.35 3.50
C SER A 261 -19.03 -2.94 3.20
N ALA A 262 -19.55 -2.66 2.01
CA ALA A 262 -20.78 -3.30 1.53
C ALA A 262 -20.59 -4.77 1.10
N GLY A 263 -19.58 -5.47 1.65
CA GLY A 263 -19.21 -6.84 1.27
C GLY A 263 -18.58 -6.94 -0.12
N ARG A 264 -18.16 -5.82 -0.71
CA ARG A 264 -17.54 -5.75 -2.03
C ARG A 264 -16.03 -5.91 -1.92
N SER A 265 -15.40 -6.42 -2.97
CA SER A 265 -13.94 -6.46 -3.02
C SER A 265 -13.36 -5.04 -3.07
N PRO A 266 -12.15 -4.81 -2.53
CA PRO A 266 -11.52 -3.49 -2.60
C PRO A 266 -11.35 -2.97 -4.02
N TYR A 267 -11.10 -3.86 -4.99
CA TYR A 267 -11.02 -3.47 -6.39
C TYR A 267 -12.34 -2.93 -6.93
N VAL A 268 -13.47 -3.55 -6.61
CA VAL A 268 -14.80 -3.05 -7.02
C VAL A 268 -15.08 -1.67 -6.39
N ASN A 269 -14.69 -1.48 -5.13
CA ASN A 269 -14.81 -0.18 -4.48
C ASN A 269 -13.91 0.88 -5.16
N TYR A 270 -12.67 0.51 -5.51
CA TYR A 270 -11.75 1.40 -6.24
C TYR A 270 -12.35 1.85 -7.58
N CYS A 271 -12.88 0.92 -8.38
CA CYS A 271 -13.56 1.26 -9.64
C CYS A 271 -14.76 2.19 -9.41
N GLY A 272 -15.57 1.93 -8.39
CA GLY A 272 -16.73 2.77 -8.06
C GLY A 272 -16.33 4.18 -7.61
N ILE A 273 -15.28 4.30 -6.79
CA ILE A 273 -14.72 5.59 -6.36
C ILE A 273 -14.19 6.36 -7.56
N LEU A 274 -13.39 5.71 -8.41
CA LEU A 274 -12.86 6.31 -9.63
C LEU A 274 -14.00 6.80 -10.53
N GLN A 275 -15.00 5.95 -10.79
CA GLN A 275 -16.17 6.31 -11.58
C GLN A 275 -16.90 7.53 -11.00
N GLN A 276 -17.07 7.59 -9.67
CA GLN A 276 -17.73 8.73 -9.03
C GLN A 276 -16.91 10.02 -9.13
N PHE A 277 -15.58 9.95 -8.96
CA PHE A 277 -14.71 11.12 -9.14
C PHE A 277 -14.72 11.64 -10.57
N VAL A 278 -14.71 10.74 -11.55
CA VAL A 278 -14.83 11.09 -12.97
C VAL A 278 -16.19 11.73 -13.25
N HIS A 279 -17.28 11.13 -12.77
CA HIS A 279 -18.62 11.69 -12.93
C HIS A 279 -18.71 13.09 -12.33
N ALA A 280 -18.26 13.28 -11.09
CA ALA A 280 -18.25 14.58 -10.42
C ALA A 280 -17.42 15.63 -11.18
N HIS A 281 -16.28 15.22 -11.77
CA HIS A 281 -15.45 16.11 -12.58
C HIS A 281 -16.19 16.57 -13.84
N ILE A 282 -16.77 15.62 -14.59
CA ILE A 282 -17.51 15.90 -15.82
C ILE A 282 -18.75 16.77 -15.53
N SER A 283 -19.48 16.51 -14.44
CA SER A 283 -20.64 17.32 -14.07
C SER A 283 -20.27 18.77 -13.74
N LYS A 284 -19.06 19.04 -13.25
CA LYS A 284 -18.57 20.40 -12.97
C LYS A 284 -17.97 21.09 -14.19
N GLN A 285 -17.37 20.36 -15.11
CA GLN A 285 -16.83 20.92 -16.34
C GLN A 285 -17.94 21.20 -17.35
N GLN A 286 -18.32 22.48 -17.48
CA GLN A 286 -19.25 22.97 -18.51
C GLN A 286 -18.54 23.37 -19.82
N ASP A 287 -17.23 23.14 -19.93
CA ASP A 287 -16.44 23.55 -21.10
C ASP A 287 -16.48 22.46 -22.19
N ASP A 288 -16.56 22.86 -23.46
CA ASP A 288 -16.76 21.98 -24.63
C ASP A 288 -15.49 21.18 -25.02
N LYS A 289 -14.50 21.14 -24.12
CA LYS A 289 -13.22 20.48 -24.35
C LYS A 289 -13.29 19.04 -23.89
N ALA A 290 -12.83 18.12 -24.74
CA ALA A 290 -12.66 16.73 -24.37
C ALA A 290 -11.76 16.59 -23.13
N TRP A 291 -12.30 15.98 -22.08
CA TRP A 291 -11.56 15.68 -20.86
C TRP A 291 -10.37 14.77 -21.18
N LYS A 292 -9.19 15.11 -20.64
CA LYS A 292 -7.93 14.41 -20.93
C LYS A 292 -7.70 13.15 -20.10
N GLY A 293 -8.67 12.74 -19.28
CA GLY A 293 -8.55 11.58 -18.40
C GLY A 293 -7.78 11.86 -17.10
N GLU A 294 -7.48 13.11 -16.78
CA GLU A 294 -6.76 13.49 -15.57
C GLU A 294 -7.73 13.90 -14.45
N LEU A 295 -7.58 13.28 -13.27
CA LEU A 295 -8.28 13.69 -12.06
C LEU A 295 -7.59 14.92 -11.42
N CYS A 296 -8.31 15.62 -10.54
CA CYS A 296 -7.69 16.62 -9.68
C CYS A 296 -6.79 15.95 -8.63
N GLY A 297 -5.90 16.74 -8.01
CA GLY A 297 -4.88 16.20 -7.11
C GLY A 297 -5.47 15.53 -5.87
N GLU A 298 -6.58 16.03 -5.31
CA GLU A 298 -7.28 15.40 -4.18
C GLU A 298 -7.81 14.02 -4.57
N GLY A 299 -8.43 13.90 -5.74
CA GLY A 299 -8.96 12.63 -6.26
C GLY A 299 -7.85 11.61 -6.53
N THR A 300 -6.75 12.05 -7.15
CA THR A 300 -5.56 11.21 -7.36
C THR A 300 -4.95 10.74 -6.04
N ALA A 301 -4.77 11.65 -5.07
CA ALA A 301 -4.21 11.31 -3.76
C ALA A 301 -5.11 10.30 -3.01
N LEU A 302 -6.42 10.48 -3.05
CA LEU A 302 -7.37 9.57 -2.39
C LEU A 302 -7.40 8.18 -3.01
N LEU A 303 -7.40 8.07 -4.33
CA LEU A 303 -7.30 6.78 -5.01
C LEU A 303 -5.99 6.08 -4.68
N GLU A 304 -4.88 6.82 -4.63
CA GLU A 304 -3.59 6.28 -4.25
C GLU A 304 -3.59 5.78 -2.79
N TYR A 305 -4.12 6.57 -1.85
CA TYR A 305 -4.27 6.14 -0.46
C TYR A 305 -5.13 4.89 -0.36
N TYR A 306 -6.30 4.89 -1.01
CA TYR A 306 -7.23 3.76 -0.98
C TYR A 306 -6.57 2.48 -1.53
N ALA A 307 -5.92 2.60 -2.69
CA ALA A 307 -5.28 1.47 -3.35
C ALA A 307 -4.11 0.91 -2.53
N ASN A 308 -3.29 1.77 -1.92
CA ASN A 308 -2.19 1.31 -1.09
C ASN A 308 -2.67 0.64 0.18
N GLN A 309 -3.59 1.28 0.91
CA GLN A 309 -4.16 0.73 2.15
C GLN A 309 -4.82 -0.63 1.93
N ASN A 310 -5.54 -0.82 0.82
CA ASN A 310 -6.21 -2.08 0.51
C ASN A 310 -5.38 -3.03 -0.39
N ASP A 311 -4.08 -2.77 -0.51
CA ASP A 311 -3.12 -3.58 -1.28
C ASP A 311 -3.51 -3.87 -2.75
N ILE A 312 -4.17 -2.91 -3.40
CA ILE A 312 -4.49 -3.00 -4.82
C ILE A 312 -3.20 -2.82 -5.62
N SER A 313 -2.95 -3.72 -6.58
CA SER A 313 -1.76 -3.67 -7.42
C SER A 313 -1.87 -2.55 -8.46
N PRO A 314 -0.75 -1.96 -8.92
CA PRO A 314 -0.78 -0.98 -10.02
C PRO A 314 -1.47 -1.52 -11.27
N PHE A 315 -1.24 -2.79 -11.62
CA PHE A 315 -1.91 -3.43 -12.74
C PHE A 315 -3.44 -3.39 -12.65
N LEU A 316 -4.01 -3.60 -11.46
CA LEU A 316 -5.46 -3.49 -11.28
C LEU A 316 -5.93 -2.03 -11.36
N GLN A 317 -5.12 -1.07 -10.92
CA GLN A 317 -5.48 0.36 -11.00
C GLN A 317 -5.55 0.87 -12.44
N ASP A 318 -4.77 0.26 -13.35
CA ASP A 318 -4.69 0.64 -14.77
C ASP A 318 -5.73 -0.07 -15.67
N LEU A 319 -6.54 -1.00 -15.14
CA LEU A 319 -7.47 -1.85 -15.89
C LEU A 319 -8.83 -1.18 -16.13
#